data_AF-A0A5B7DXI4-F1
#
_entry.id   AF-A0A5B7DXI4-F1
#
_cell.length_a   1.000
_cell.length_b   1.000
_cell.length_c   1.000
_cell.angle_alpha   90.00
_cell.angle_beta   90.00
_cell.angle_gamma   90.00
#
_symmetry.space_group_name_H-M   'P 1'
#
loop_
_entity.id
_entity.type
_entity.pdbx_description
1 polymer ?
#
loop_
_entity_poly.entity_id
_entity_poly.type
_entity_poly.pdbx_seq_one_letter_code
_entity_poly.pdbx_strand_id
1 'polypeptide(L)'
;MRNKYSSRSHEHVFDYRDGDVFGCVADVGWITGHSYVVYGPLANGATTVLFESTPTYPNPGRYWETVARLGITHFYCAPTALRLLLRYEDDWVKRYDRSTLRVLGSVGEPLNHEAWHWFNDLVGEKRCTLVDTWWQTETGGIMISPRPSAPSAPVLPALPMRPMFGVKPVLCDPNGGVVEGMGVDGALCVGSVWPGIARTIYGDHKRYIDTYFSPYKGHYFSGDGAHR
;
A
#
# COMPACT_ATOMS: atom_id res chain seq x y z
N MET A 1 17.84 11.90 14.42
CA MET A 1 17.17 12.09 13.11
C MET A 1 16.49 10.78 12.68
N ARG A 2 15.23 10.53 13.09
CA ARG A 2 14.44 9.34 12.66
C ARG A 2 13.25 9.79 11.80
N ASN A 3 13.50 10.50 10.70
CA ASN A 3 12.43 11.02 9.84
C ASN A 3 12.53 10.47 8.41
N LYS A 4 12.42 9.14 8.26
CA LYS A 4 12.25 8.48 6.96
C LYS A 4 10.75 8.19 6.77
N TYR A 5 10.12 8.79 5.76
CA TYR A 5 8.67 8.68 5.52
C TYR A 5 8.18 7.23 5.37
N SER A 6 8.97 6.37 4.71
CA SER A 6 8.69 4.94 4.57
C SER A 6 8.71 4.19 5.90
N SER A 7 9.56 4.58 6.86
CA SER A 7 9.58 4.01 8.22
C SER A 7 8.31 4.37 8.98
N ARG A 8 7.87 5.64 8.92
CA ARG A 8 6.64 6.08 9.61
C ARG A 8 5.38 5.48 9.00
N SER A 9 5.29 5.42 7.67
CA SER A 9 4.16 4.75 7.01
C SER A 9 4.18 3.25 7.29
N HIS A 10 5.34 2.60 7.29
CA HIS A 10 5.44 1.19 7.68
C HIS A 10 4.92 0.97 9.11
N GLU A 11 5.46 1.73 10.07
CA GLU A 11 5.09 1.65 11.49
C GLU A 11 3.57 1.80 11.70
N HIS A 12 2.98 2.85 11.13
CA HIS A 12 1.60 3.22 11.43
C HIS A 12 0.55 2.52 10.57
N VAL A 13 0.81 2.27 9.28
CA VAL A 13 -0.16 1.61 8.40
C VAL A 13 -0.26 0.13 8.75
N PHE A 14 0.88 -0.50 9.02
CA PHE A 14 0.94 -1.93 9.29
C PHE A 14 0.88 -2.27 10.79
N ASP A 15 0.81 -1.30 11.70
CA ASP A 15 0.81 -1.58 13.16
C ASP A 15 2.00 -2.48 13.56
N TYR A 16 3.18 -2.13 13.03
CA TYR A 16 4.38 -2.91 13.27
C TYR A 16 4.79 -2.86 14.74
N ARG A 17 5.20 -4.01 15.27
CA ARG A 17 5.69 -4.20 16.64
C ARG A 17 6.99 -4.99 16.62
N ASP A 18 7.84 -4.75 17.63
CA ASP A 18 9.11 -5.46 17.78
C ASP A 18 8.88 -6.98 17.74
N GLY A 19 9.65 -7.67 16.90
CA GLY A 19 9.54 -9.12 16.67
C GLY A 19 8.60 -9.52 15.52
N ASP A 20 7.83 -8.60 14.94
CA ASP A 20 7.01 -8.91 13.76
C ASP A 20 7.90 -9.25 12.54
N VAL A 21 7.46 -10.26 11.78
CA VAL A 21 8.03 -10.67 10.49
C VAL A 21 7.20 -10.07 9.35
N PHE A 22 7.80 -9.13 8.61
CA PHE A 22 7.17 -8.39 7.52
C PHE A 22 7.43 -9.04 6.15
N GLY A 23 6.39 -9.60 5.54
CA GLY A 23 6.44 -10.27 4.25
C GLY A 23 5.88 -9.42 3.12
N CYS A 24 6.70 -8.51 2.58
CA CYS A 24 6.39 -7.88 1.30
C CYS A 24 6.96 -8.72 0.15
N VAL A 25 6.09 -9.20 -0.72
CA VAL A 25 6.47 -10.06 -1.86
C VAL A 25 6.69 -9.29 -3.16
N ALA A 26 6.91 -7.97 -3.05
CA ALA A 26 7.25 -7.13 -4.20
C ALA A 26 8.74 -7.26 -4.56
N ASP A 27 9.05 -7.04 -5.83
CA ASP A 27 10.43 -6.99 -6.31
C ASP A 27 11.12 -5.65 -5.94
N VAL A 28 12.41 -5.69 -5.65
CA VAL A 28 13.22 -4.52 -5.28
C VAL A 28 13.47 -3.55 -6.43
N GLY A 29 13.22 -3.94 -7.68
CA GLY A 29 13.22 -3.07 -8.84
C GLY A 29 12.08 -2.04 -8.85
N TRP A 30 11.07 -2.20 -8.00
CA TRP A 30 9.97 -1.25 -7.83
C TRP A 30 10.09 -0.45 -6.54
N ILE A 31 9.40 0.69 -6.47
CA ILE A 31 9.37 1.52 -5.25
C ILE A 31 8.82 0.75 -4.04
N THR A 32 7.87 -0.17 -4.24
CA THR A 32 7.35 -1.03 -3.16
C THR A 32 8.45 -1.85 -2.52
N GLY A 33 9.35 -2.44 -3.30
CA GLY A 33 10.50 -3.16 -2.75
C GLY A 33 11.49 -2.23 -2.05
N HIS A 34 11.77 -1.05 -2.61
CA HIS A 34 12.61 -0.05 -1.94
C HIS A 34 12.03 0.33 -0.56
N SER A 35 10.77 0.76 -0.52
CA SER A 35 10.16 1.32 0.70
C SER A 35 9.71 0.26 1.70
N TYR A 36 9.23 -0.91 1.24
CA TYR A 36 8.54 -1.89 2.10
C TYR A 36 9.12 -3.31 2.06
N VAL A 37 10.12 -3.61 1.23
CA VAL A 37 11.00 -4.77 1.46
C VAL A 37 12.24 -4.33 2.24
N VAL A 38 12.82 -3.18 1.90
CA VAL A 38 14.11 -2.72 2.46
C VAL A 38 13.93 -1.60 3.49
N TYR A 39 13.70 -0.36 3.08
CA TYR A 39 13.96 0.81 3.92
C TYR A 39 13.03 0.95 5.12
N GLY A 40 11.72 0.79 4.93
CA GLY A 40 10.71 0.95 5.99
C GLY A 40 10.86 -0.09 7.09
N PRO A 41 10.79 -1.40 6.77
CA PRO A 41 10.96 -2.47 7.75
C PRO A 41 12.30 -2.40 8.48
N LEU A 42 13.42 -2.31 7.76
CA LEU A 42 14.76 -2.33 8.37
C LEU A 42 15.03 -1.08 9.23
N ALA A 43 14.50 0.09 8.85
CA ALA A 43 14.62 1.29 9.68
C ALA A 43 13.82 1.21 10.99
N ASN A 44 12.79 0.35 11.04
CA ASN A 44 12.02 0.06 12.25
C ASN A 44 12.57 -1.16 13.03
N GLY A 45 13.63 -1.81 12.55
CA GLY A 45 14.19 -3.01 13.20
C GLY A 45 13.42 -4.31 12.92
N ALA A 46 12.56 -4.31 11.90
CA ALA A 46 11.77 -5.48 11.52
C ALA A 46 12.61 -6.57 10.84
N THR A 47 12.18 -7.82 11.02
CA THR A 47 12.59 -8.91 10.12
C THR A 47 11.80 -8.76 8.82
N THR A 48 12.49 -8.59 7.69
CA THR A 48 11.87 -8.49 6.37
C THR A 48 12.12 -9.75 5.54
N VAL A 49 11.16 -10.15 4.71
CA VAL A 49 11.28 -11.31 3.82
C VAL A 49 11.60 -10.86 2.41
N LEU A 50 12.71 -11.36 1.86
CA LEU A 50 12.99 -11.28 0.43
C LEU A 50 12.48 -12.56 -0.26
N PHE A 51 11.49 -12.41 -1.13
CA PHE A 51 10.85 -13.54 -1.80
C PHE A 51 11.28 -13.62 -3.28
N GLU A 52 12.00 -14.68 -3.65
CA GLU A 52 12.62 -14.86 -4.98
C GLU A 52 11.83 -15.83 -5.89
N SER A 53 10.61 -16.23 -5.51
CA SER A 53 9.78 -17.15 -6.31
C SER A 53 8.60 -16.40 -6.95
N THR A 54 7.71 -17.13 -7.60
CA THR A 54 6.40 -16.63 -8.05
C THR A 54 5.29 -17.12 -7.11
N PRO A 55 4.09 -16.50 -7.12
CA PRO A 55 2.95 -16.97 -6.32
C PRO A 55 2.55 -18.42 -6.56
N THR A 56 2.92 -18.99 -7.72
CA THR A 56 2.44 -20.28 -8.20
C THR A 56 3.54 -21.34 -8.36
N TYR A 57 4.80 -21.04 -8.02
CA TYR A 57 5.89 -22.01 -8.10
C TYR A 57 6.37 -22.51 -6.72
N PRO A 58 6.38 -23.83 -6.45
CA PRO A 58 6.04 -24.93 -7.37
C PRO A 58 4.53 -25.17 -7.53
N ASN A 59 3.69 -24.51 -6.73
CA ASN A 59 2.23 -24.59 -6.82
C ASN A 59 1.56 -23.29 -6.29
N PRO A 60 0.24 -23.09 -6.51
CA PRO A 60 -0.50 -21.92 -6.04
C PRO A 60 -0.55 -21.71 -4.52
N GLY A 61 -0.05 -22.67 -3.75
CA GLY A 61 0.12 -22.56 -2.30
C GLY A 61 1.35 -21.78 -1.86
N ARG A 62 2.21 -21.30 -2.78
CA ARG A 62 3.57 -20.87 -2.44
C ARG A 62 3.63 -19.71 -1.43
N TYR A 63 2.76 -18.72 -1.56
CA TYR A 63 2.71 -17.62 -0.58
C TYR A 63 2.32 -18.10 0.81
N TRP A 64 1.32 -18.97 0.88
CA TRP A 64 0.76 -19.46 2.15
C TRP A 64 1.72 -20.44 2.85
N GLU A 65 2.44 -21.27 2.07
CA GLU A 65 3.58 -22.05 2.56
C GLU A 65 4.64 -21.15 3.18
N THR A 66 4.99 -20.05 2.52
CA THR A 66 6.02 -19.13 2.98
C THR A 66 5.58 -18.42 4.26
N VAL A 67 4.30 -18.04 4.36
CA VAL A 67 3.70 -17.51 5.59
C VAL A 67 3.85 -18.50 6.74
N ALA A 68 3.41 -19.75 6.54
CA ALA A 68 3.45 -20.79 7.56
C ALA A 68 4.87 -21.10 8.02
N ARG A 69 5.80 -21.29 7.07
CA ARG A 69 7.19 -21.68 7.37
C ARG A 69 7.98 -20.59 8.08
N LEU A 70 7.76 -19.32 7.73
CA LEU A 70 8.52 -18.19 8.28
C LEU A 70 7.82 -17.47 9.44
N GLY A 71 6.57 -17.86 9.76
CA GLY A 71 5.77 -17.17 10.78
C GLY A 71 5.49 -15.72 10.41
N ILE A 72 5.18 -15.46 9.13
CA ILE A 72 4.92 -14.09 8.65
C ILE A 72 3.71 -13.50 9.39
N THR A 73 3.86 -12.26 9.85
CA THR A 73 2.83 -11.52 10.59
C THR A 73 2.11 -10.48 9.72
N HIS A 74 2.80 -9.97 8.70
CA HIS A 74 2.28 -8.99 7.76
C HIS A 74 2.52 -9.49 6.35
N PHE A 75 1.48 -9.59 5.53
CA PHE A 75 1.62 -10.03 4.14
C PHE A 75 1.21 -8.91 3.18
N TYR A 76 2.14 -8.43 2.36
CA TYR A 76 1.94 -7.27 1.47
C TYR A 76 2.21 -7.62 0.01
N CYS A 77 1.17 -7.53 -0.84
CA CYS A 77 1.23 -7.95 -2.24
C CYS A 77 0.37 -7.07 -3.16
N ALA A 78 0.47 -7.29 -4.47
CA ALA A 78 -0.35 -6.58 -5.46
C ALA A 78 -1.68 -7.29 -5.74
N PRO A 79 -2.77 -6.56 -6.05
CA PRO A 79 -4.05 -7.14 -6.48
C PRO A 79 -3.93 -8.12 -7.64
N THR A 80 -3.01 -7.90 -8.57
CA THR A 80 -2.77 -8.82 -9.70
C THR A 80 -2.38 -10.23 -9.22
N ALA A 81 -1.59 -10.33 -8.15
CA ALA A 81 -1.27 -11.64 -7.57
C ALA A 81 -2.47 -12.26 -6.84
N LEU A 82 -3.28 -11.46 -6.14
CA LEU A 82 -4.50 -11.94 -5.48
C LEU A 82 -5.50 -12.48 -6.51
N ARG A 83 -5.75 -11.74 -7.59
CA ARG A 83 -6.64 -12.17 -8.68
C ARG A 83 -6.15 -13.41 -9.42
N LEU A 84 -4.83 -13.63 -9.48
CA LEU A 84 -4.28 -14.89 -10.01
C LEU A 84 -4.60 -16.06 -9.09
N LEU A 85 -4.37 -15.90 -7.78
CA LEU A 85 -4.55 -16.97 -6.80
C LEU A 85 -6.02 -17.32 -6.55
N LEU A 86 -6.91 -16.33 -6.64
CA LEU A 86 -8.36 -16.48 -6.51
C LEU A 86 -8.97 -17.44 -7.54
N ARG A 87 -8.28 -17.69 -8.67
CA ARG A 87 -8.73 -18.64 -9.71
C ARG A 87 -8.50 -20.11 -9.35
N TYR A 88 -7.70 -20.38 -8.32
CA TYR A 88 -7.42 -21.73 -7.86
C TYR A 88 -8.31 -22.10 -6.69
N GLU A 89 -8.38 -23.40 -6.39
CA GLU A 89 -9.16 -23.90 -5.26
C GLU A 89 -8.66 -23.36 -3.92
N ASP A 90 -9.59 -23.00 -3.04
CA ASP A 90 -9.31 -22.49 -1.70
C ASP A 90 -8.41 -23.42 -0.86
N ASP A 91 -8.38 -24.71 -1.18
CA ASP A 91 -7.58 -25.72 -0.49
C ASP A 91 -6.08 -25.42 -0.54
N TRP A 92 -5.61 -24.67 -1.55
CA TRP A 92 -4.24 -24.17 -1.61
C TRP A 92 -3.94 -23.16 -0.52
N VAL A 93 -4.94 -22.37 -0.12
CA VAL A 93 -4.84 -21.47 1.04
C VAL A 93 -4.98 -22.33 2.30
N LYS A 94 -6.13 -22.99 2.48
CA LYS A 94 -6.59 -23.64 3.73
C LYS A 94 -5.62 -24.67 4.32
N ARG A 95 -4.79 -25.32 3.51
CA ARG A 95 -3.84 -26.35 3.99
C ARG A 95 -2.64 -25.83 4.78
N TYR A 96 -2.38 -24.53 4.75
CA TYR A 96 -1.25 -23.92 5.48
C TYR A 96 -1.74 -23.15 6.71
N ASP A 97 -0.97 -23.20 7.79
CA ASP A 97 -1.23 -22.37 8.97
C ASP A 97 -0.88 -20.90 8.69
N ARG A 98 -1.87 -20.04 8.84
CA ARG A 98 -1.77 -18.58 8.64
C ARG A 98 -2.14 -17.82 9.92
N SER A 99 -2.17 -18.50 11.06
CA SER A 99 -2.60 -17.93 12.34
C SER A 99 -1.72 -16.77 12.80
N THR A 100 -0.46 -16.71 12.36
CA THR A 100 0.49 -15.61 12.63
C THR A 100 0.13 -14.30 11.95
N LEU A 101 -0.65 -14.33 10.85
CA LEU A 101 -1.02 -13.12 10.13
C LEU A 101 -1.90 -12.21 11.01
N ARG A 102 -1.54 -10.93 11.01
CA ARG A 102 -2.25 -9.83 11.68
C ARG A 102 -2.71 -8.77 10.69
N VAL A 103 -1.91 -8.48 9.66
CA VAL A 103 -2.22 -7.45 8.66
C VAL A 103 -1.98 -7.98 7.26
N LEU A 104 -2.95 -7.72 6.39
CA LEU A 104 -2.92 -8.00 4.97
C LEU A 104 -2.86 -6.68 4.23
N GLY A 105 -1.92 -6.52 3.31
CA GLY A 105 -1.77 -5.29 2.54
C GLY A 105 -1.95 -5.52 1.04
N SER A 106 -2.58 -4.55 0.39
CA SER A 106 -2.74 -4.46 -1.07
C SER A 106 -2.13 -3.16 -1.59
N VAL A 107 -1.48 -3.21 -2.76
CA VAL A 107 -0.80 -2.05 -3.36
C VAL A 107 -0.70 -2.10 -4.88
N GLY A 108 -0.68 -0.92 -5.49
CA GLY A 108 -0.24 -0.70 -6.87
C GLY A 108 -1.37 -0.59 -7.87
N GLU A 109 -2.53 -1.17 -7.58
CA GLU A 109 -3.72 -1.12 -8.42
C GLU A 109 -4.99 -1.11 -7.54
N PRO A 110 -6.15 -0.72 -8.07
CA PRO A 110 -7.42 -0.88 -7.36
C PRO A 110 -7.69 -2.36 -7.00
N LEU A 111 -7.99 -2.61 -5.73
CA LEU A 111 -8.43 -3.91 -5.25
C LEU A 111 -9.94 -4.02 -5.41
N ASN A 112 -10.43 -4.93 -6.26
CA ASN A 112 -11.86 -5.11 -6.45
C ASN A 112 -12.51 -5.83 -5.24
N HIS A 113 -13.85 -5.73 -5.12
CA HIS A 113 -14.59 -6.32 -4.00
C HIS A 113 -14.39 -7.84 -3.87
N GLU A 114 -14.36 -8.57 -4.98
CA GLU A 114 -14.17 -10.03 -4.98
C GLU A 114 -12.82 -10.42 -4.36
N ALA A 115 -11.72 -9.83 -4.84
CA ALA A 115 -10.40 -10.08 -4.30
C ALA A 115 -10.25 -9.56 -2.87
N TRP A 116 -10.89 -8.43 -2.53
CA TRP A 116 -10.92 -7.93 -1.16
C TRP A 116 -11.57 -8.94 -0.21
N HIS A 117 -12.76 -9.45 -0.55
CA HIS A 117 -13.47 -10.42 0.28
C HIS A 117 -12.71 -11.74 0.37
N TRP A 118 -12.15 -12.24 -0.73
CA TRP A 118 -11.31 -13.43 -0.69
C TRP A 118 -10.08 -13.25 0.22
N PHE A 119 -9.39 -12.12 0.12
CA PHE A 119 -8.20 -11.86 0.92
C PHE A 119 -8.54 -11.65 2.41
N ASN A 120 -9.62 -10.93 2.71
CA ASN A 120 -10.07 -10.71 4.10
C ASN A 120 -10.68 -11.97 4.73
N ASP A 121 -11.59 -12.64 4.03
CA ASP A 121 -12.44 -13.69 4.59
C ASP A 121 -11.75 -15.06 4.55
N LEU A 122 -11.10 -15.42 3.44
CA LEU A 122 -10.44 -16.72 3.30
C LEU A 122 -9.00 -16.68 3.84
N VAL A 123 -8.18 -15.75 3.35
CA VAL A 123 -6.76 -15.71 3.75
C VAL A 123 -6.61 -15.19 5.18
N GLY A 124 -7.26 -14.07 5.49
CA GLY A 124 -7.19 -13.42 6.79
C GLY A 124 -8.19 -13.91 7.83
N GLU A 125 -9.13 -14.80 7.45
CA GLU A 125 -10.16 -15.38 8.32
C GLU A 125 -10.99 -14.35 9.09
N LYS A 126 -11.13 -13.13 8.53
CA LYS A 126 -11.74 -11.96 9.19
C LYS A 126 -11.05 -11.55 10.51
N ARG A 127 -9.88 -12.10 10.81
CA ARG A 127 -9.04 -11.75 11.97
C ARG A 127 -8.03 -10.67 11.64
N CYS A 128 -7.53 -10.66 10.41
CA CYS A 128 -6.52 -9.73 9.97
C CYS A 128 -7.13 -8.36 9.62
N THR A 129 -6.38 -7.28 9.87
CA THR A 129 -6.70 -5.97 9.29
C THR A 129 -6.23 -5.96 7.84
N LEU A 130 -7.12 -5.64 6.89
CA LEU A 130 -6.74 -5.47 5.48
C LEU A 130 -6.54 -3.98 5.15
N VAL A 131 -5.35 -3.60 4.72
CA VAL A 131 -5.00 -2.23 4.32
C VAL A 131 -4.82 -2.15 2.81
N ASP A 132 -5.74 -1.45 2.14
CA ASP A 132 -5.56 -1.05 0.75
C ASP A 132 -4.76 0.27 0.71
N THR A 133 -3.62 0.28 0.03
CA THR A 133 -2.64 1.37 0.16
C THR A 133 -2.43 2.05 -1.17
N TRP A 134 -2.80 3.34 -1.24
CA TRP A 134 -2.56 4.18 -2.41
C TRP A 134 -1.33 5.07 -2.19
N TRP A 135 -0.44 5.04 -3.17
CA TRP A 135 0.78 5.85 -3.27
C TRP A 135 1.49 5.59 -4.61
N GLN A 136 2.58 6.32 -4.87
CA GLN A 136 3.31 6.28 -6.13
C GLN A 136 4.82 6.27 -5.89
N THR A 137 5.58 6.02 -6.94
CA THR A 137 7.05 6.13 -6.91
C THR A 137 7.49 7.51 -6.41
N GLU A 138 6.81 8.54 -6.87
CA GLU A 138 7.06 9.94 -6.59
C GLU A 138 6.64 10.37 -5.19
N THR A 139 5.82 9.57 -4.48
CA THR A 139 5.42 9.88 -3.11
C THR A 139 6.36 9.25 -2.08
N GLY A 140 7.16 8.26 -2.49
CA GLY A 140 8.17 7.58 -1.67
C GLY A 140 7.62 6.66 -0.58
N GLY A 141 6.32 6.72 -0.29
CA GLY A 141 5.63 5.85 0.67
C GLY A 141 4.11 6.04 0.61
N ILE A 142 3.40 5.21 1.36
CA ILE A 142 1.94 5.15 1.46
C ILE A 142 1.38 6.52 1.82
N MET A 143 0.43 7.01 1.04
CA MET A 143 -0.18 8.33 1.18
C MET A 143 -1.61 8.25 1.70
N ILE A 144 -2.38 7.25 1.26
CA ILE A 144 -3.78 7.03 1.66
C ILE A 144 -3.95 5.54 2.00
N SER A 145 -4.52 5.24 3.16
CA SER A 145 -4.77 3.88 3.62
C SER A 145 -5.84 3.84 4.73
N PRO A 146 -6.57 2.71 4.94
CA PRO A 146 -7.52 2.58 6.03
C PRO A 146 -6.93 2.81 7.43
N ARG A 147 -5.63 2.53 7.59
CA ARG A 147 -4.83 2.72 8.80
C ARG A 147 -3.67 3.69 8.54
N PRO A 148 -3.18 4.43 9.54
CA PRO A 148 -3.62 4.48 10.93
C PRO A 148 -4.99 5.14 11.08
N SER A 149 -5.80 4.62 12.00
CA SER A 149 -7.10 5.19 12.41
C SER A 149 -7.44 4.66 13.80
N ALA A 150 -8.52 5.16 14.41
CA ALA A 150 -8.98 4.62 15.70
C ALA A 150 -9.20 3.10 15.58
N PRO A 151 -8.84 2.27 16.58
CA PRO A 151 -8.93 0.80 16.46
C PRO A 151 -10.30 0.30 15.99
N SER A 152 -11.39 0.91 16.48
CA SER A 152 -12.78 0.61 16.13
C SER A 152 -13.26 1.19 14.80
N ALA A 153 -12.46 2.04 14.14
CA ALA A 153 -12.84 2.63 12.86
C ALA A 153 -12.97 1.52 11.79
N PRO A 154 -14.07 1.49 11.02
CA PRO A 154 -14.26 0.48 10.00
C PRO A 154 -13.23 0.63 8.89
N VAL A 155 -12.82 -0.52 8.35
CA VAL A 155 -12.13 -0.67 7.07
C VAL A 155 -13.20 -0.99 6.04
N LEU A 156 -13.45 -0.06 5.13
CA LEU A 156 -14.42 -0.27 4.06
C LEU A 156 -13.78 -1.09 2.94
N PRO A 157 -14.48 -2.11 2.40
CA PRO A 157 -13.97 -2.91 1.30
C PRO A 157 -13.61 -2.08 0.07
N ALA A 158 -12.51 -2.44 -0.58
CA ALA A 158 -12.08 -1.85 -1.86
C ALA A 158 -11.90 -0.32 -1.85
N LEU A 159 -11.62 0.28 -0.68
CA LEU A 159 -11.40 1.71 -0.54
C LEU A 159 -10.11 2.00 0.25
N PRO A 160 -9.23 2.90 -0.24
CA PRO A 160 -8.03 3.32 0.48
C PRO A 160 -8.35 4.26 1.65
N MET A 161 -9.52 4.90 1.66
CA MET A 161 -10.08 5.69 2.77
C MET A 161 -9.33 6.97 3.15
N ARG A 162 -8.32 6.91 4.02
CA ARG A 162 -7.88 8.07 4.83
C ARG A 162 -6.45 8.48 4.49
N PRO A 163 -6.13 9.78 4.49
CA PRO A 163 -4.76 10.21 4.27
C PRO A 163 -3.86 9.89 5.47
N MET A 164 -2.59 9.63 5.17
CA MET A 164 -1.51 9.54 6.15
C MET A 164 -1.24 10.88 6.83
N PHE A 165 -0.53 10.85 7.96
CA PHE A 165 -0.16 12.06 8.70
C PHE A 165 0.59 13.07 7.82
N GLY A 166 0.11 14.32 7.83
CA GLY A 166 0.68 15.41 7.04
C GLY A 166 0.32 15.40 5.55
N VAL A 167 -0.38 14.37 5.07
CA VAL A 167 -0.89 14.32 3.69
C VAL A 167 -2.26 15.01 3.63
N LYS A 168 -2.41 15.96 2.70
CA LYS A 168 -3.64 16.72 2.48
C LYS A 168 -4.15 16.49 1.06
N PRO A 169 -4.88 15.41 0.80
CA PRO A 169 -5.42 15.15 -0.53
C PRO A 169 -6.56 16.15 -0.82
N VAL A 170 -6.53 16.70 -2.02
CA VAL A 170 -7.58 17.59 -2.56
C VAL A 170 -8.00 17.06 -3.93
N LEU A 171 -9.25 17.29 -4.30
CA LEU A 171 -9.73 17.03 -5.64
C LEU A 171 -9.77 18.36 -6.39
N CYS A 172 -9.21 18.40 -7.58
CA CYS A 172 -9.20 19.59 -8.42
C CYS A 172 -10.07 19.38 -9.67
N ASP A 173 -10.82 20.40 -10.05
CA ASP A 173 -11.55 20.45 -11.31
C ASP A 173 -10.60 20.71 -12.50
N PRO A 174 -11.05 20.63 -13.77
CA PRO A 174 -10.18 20.91 -14.92
C PRO A 174 -9.61 22.33 -15.00
N ASN A 175 -10.17 23.30 -14.26
CA ASN A 175 -9.70 24.69 -14.22
C ASN A 175 -8.69 24.94 -13.08
N GLY A 176 -8.41 23.93 -12.25
CA GLY A 176 -7.50 24.02 -11.12
C GLY A 176 -8.14 24.47 -9.81
N GLY A 177 -9.47 24.61 -9.77
CA GLY A 177 -10.21 24.88 -8.55
C GLY A 177 -10.30 23.65 -7.65
N VAL A 178 -10.20 23.81 -6.34
CA VAL A 178 -10.44 22.72 -5.38
C VAL A 178 -11.94 22.47 -5.29
N VAL A 179 -12.34 21.21 -5.45
CA VAL A 179 -13.72 20.73 -5.30
C VAL A 179 -13.94 20.27 -3.86
N GLU A 180 -14.96 20.81 -3.22
CA GLU A 180 -15.32 20.51 -1.82
C GLU A 180 -16.58 19.64 -1.73
N GLY A 181 -16.78 19.01 -0.58
CA GLY A 181 -17.95 18.17 -0.30
C GLY A 181 -17.72 16.67 -0.50
N MET A 182 -18.78 15.90 -0.29
CA MET A 182 -18.87 14.45 -0.54
C MET A 182 -19.62 14.20 -1.84
N GLY A 183 -19.36 13.05 -2.49
CA GLY A 183 -19.96 12.67 -3.75
C GLY A 183 -19.37 13.43 -4.95
N VAL A 184 -18.11 13.87 -4.85
CA VAL A 184 -17.46 14.69 -5.88
C VAL A 184 -16.28 13.96 -6.51
N ASP A 185 -16.08 14.20 -7.79
CA ASP A 185 -15.00 13.66 -8.60
C ASP A 185 -14.00 14.76 -8.98
N GLY A 186 -12.73 14.38 -9.13
CA GLY A 186 -11.73 15.30 -9.66
C GLY A 186 -10.35 14.67 -9.79
N ALA A 187 -9.40 15.48 -10.26
CA ALA A 187 -7.99 15.14 -10.27
C ALA A 187 -7.46 15.06 -8.84
N LEU A 188 -6.86 13.93 -8.47
CA LEU A 188 -6.25 13.75 -7.16
C LEU A 188 -4.95 14.56 -7.08
N CYS A 189 -4.96 15.53 -6.17
CA CYS A 189 -3.82 16.38 -5.89
C CYS A 189 -3.48 16.35 -4.40
N VAL A 190 -2.28 16.82 -4.04
CA VAL A 190 -1.85 16.99 -2.65
C VAL A 190 -1.53 18.46 -2.41
N GLY A 191 -2.25 19.09 -1.48
CA GLY A 191 -2.19 20.53 -1.21
C GLY A 191 -1.04 21.00 -0.31
N SER A 192 -0.16 20.09 0.11
CA SER A 192 1.05 20.45 0.85
C SER A 192 2.16 19.45 0.61
N VAL A 193 3.41 19.89 0.71
CA VAL A 193 4.58 19.01 0.66
C VAL A 193 4.59 18.02 1.83
N TRP A 194 5.13 16.82 1.59
CA TRP A 194 5.34 15.78 2.60
C TRP A 194 6.80 15.31 2.57
N PRO A 195 7.31 14.65 3.63
CA PRO A 195 8.73 14.31 3.70
C PRO A 195 9.22 13.39 2.56
N GLY A 196 8.38 12.45 2.12
CA GLY A 196 8.70 11.41 1.13
C GLY A 196 8.68 11.83 -0.33
N ILE A 197 8.27 13.06 -0.66
CA ILE A 197 8.11 13.49 -2.06
C ILE A 197 9.41 13.35 -2.87
N ALA A 198 9.35 12.84 -4.11
CA ALA A 198 10.50 12.88 -5.01
C ALA A 198 10.98 14.33 -5.15
N ARG A 199 12.30 14.56 -5.22
CA ARG A 199 12.85 15.93 -5.21
C ARG A 199 13.07 16.50 -6.62
N THR A 200 13.26 15.62 -7.60
CA THR A 200 13.47 15.97 -9.01
C THR A 200 13.44 14.71 -9.86
N ILE A 201 13.40 14.86 -11.18
CA ILE A 201 13.85 13.83 -12.13
C ILE A 201 15.34 14.07 -12.41
N TYR A 202 16.13 13.00 -12.41
CA TYR A 202 17.59 13.08 -12.62
C TYR A 202 17.91 13.65 -14.01
N GLY A 203 18.72 14.70 -14.05
CA GLY A 203 19.09 15.39 -15.28
C GLY A 203 17.99 16.28 -15.89
N ASP A 204 16.79 16.35 -15.29
CA ASP A 204 15.65 17.07 -15.88
C ASP A 204 14.66 17.60 -14.82
N HIS A 205 15.08 18.64 -14.09
CA HIS A 205 14.20 19.28 -13.09
C HIS A 205 13.00 19.98 -13.72
N LYS A 206 13.13 20.49 -14.95
CA LYS A 206 12.04 21.16 -15.65
C LYS A 206 10.89 20.17 -15.89
N ARG A 207 11.19 18.97 -16.37
CA ARG A 207 10.18 17.92 -16.53
C ARG A 207 9.50 17.55 -15.22
N TYR A 208 10.21 17.54 -14.10
CA TYR A 208 9.60 17.30 -12.79
C TYR A 208 8.55 18.38 -12.45
N ILE A 209 8.88 19.66 -12.64
CA ILE A 209 7.93 20.76 -12.42
C ILE A 209 6.77 20.72 -13.41
N ASP A 210 7.05 20.50 -14.69
CA ASP A 210 6.04 20.44 -15.75
C ASP A 210 5.05 19.29 -15.54
N THR A 211 5.53 18.14 -15.06
CA THR A 211 4.72 16.94 -14.87
C THR A 211 3.85 17.05 -13.62
N TYR A 212 4.45 17.39 -12.47
CA TYR A 212 3.78 17.21 -11.17
C TYR A 212 3.22 18.50 -10.56
N PHE A 213 3.64 19.70 -11.00
CA PHE A 213 3.25 20.96 -10.33
C PHE A 213 2.66 22.02 -11.27
N SER A 214 2.94 21.92 -12.57
CA SER A 214 2.40 22.85 -13.57
C SER A 214 0.93 22.61 -13.91
N PRO A 215 0.40 21.37 -13.93
CA PRO A 215 -1.02 21.14 -14.23
C PRO A 215 -1.95 21.80 -13.21
N TYR A 216 -1.58 21.72 -11.92
CA TYR A 216 -2.36 22.25 -10.80
C TYR A 216 -1.46 23.12 -9.92
N LYS A 217 -1.36 24.41 -10.26
CA LYS A 217 -0.47 25.34 -9.54
C LYS A 217 -0.74 25.33 -8.03
N GLY A 218 0.35 25.27 -7.25
CA GLY A 218 0.29 25.20 -5.79
C GLY A 218 0.03 23.79 -5.23
N HIS A 219 -0.17 22.79 -6.09
CA HIS A 219 -0.45 21.42 -5.70
C HIS A 219 0.53 20.44 -6.39
N TYR A 220 0.75 19.29 -5.76
CA TYR A 220 1.29 18.12 -6.45
C TYR A 220 0.14 17.38 -7.13
N PHE A 221 0.24 17.14 -8.43
CA PHE A 221 -0.71 16.34 -9.20
C PHE A 221 -0.25 14.88 -9.26
N SER A 222 -1.10 13.93 -8.87
CA SER A 222 -0.74 12.51 -8.91
C SER A 222 -0.86 11.89 -10.30
N GLY A 223 -1.64 12.47 -11.21
CA GLY A 223 -2.01 11.80 -12.47
C GLY A 223 -3.24 10.91 -12.36
N ASP A 224 -3.80 10.73 -11.16
CA ASP A 224 -4.99 9.91 -10.92
C ASP A 224 -6.25 10.77 -10.80
N GLY A 225 -7.38 10.20 -11.20
CA GLY A 225 -8.71 10.69 -10.81
C GLY A 225 -9.16 10.02 -9.52
N ALA A 226 -9.94 10.71 -8.70
CA ALA A 226 -10.51 10.14 -7.48
C ALA A 226 -11.92 10.68 -7.19
N HIS A 227 -12.67 9.87 -6.45
CA HIS A 227 -13.99 10.17 -5.91
C HIS A 227 -13.89 10.31 -4.39
N ARG A 228 -14.60 11.29 -3.81
CA ARG A 228 -14.65 11.52 -2.36
C ARG A 228 -16.01 11.21 -1.77
#